data_AF-A0A351FSS0-F1
#
_entry.id   AF-A0A351FSS0-F1
#
_cell.length_a   1.000
_cell.length_b   1.000
_cell.length_c   1.000
_cell.angle_alpha   90.00
_cell.angle_beta   90.00
_cell.angle_gamma   90.00
#
_symmetry.space_group_name_H-M   'P 1'
#
loop_
_entity.id
_entity.type
_entity.pdbx_description
1 polymer ?
#
loop_
_entity_poly.entity_id
_entity_poly.type
_entity_poly.pdbx_seq_one_letter_code
_entity_poly.pdbx_strand_id
1 'polypeptide(L)'
;QLRIPTVDFQPPAYEDLVTAVQFIDACVAQGKRVYVHCKAGRGRSATVAMCWLMHAHGITPEEAQQHLLEKRAHVHRHLAEREVVRRYYREQLCDAEQS
;
A
#
# COMPACT_ATOMS: atom_id res chain seq x y z
N GLN A 1 5.63 -15.22 8.92
CA GLN A 1 4.34 -14.50 9.09
C GLN A 1 4.63 -13.21 9.85
N LEU A 2 4.53 -12.04 9.21
CA LEU A 2 4.55 -10.78 9.95
C LEU A 2 3.12 -10.47 10.37
N ARG A 3 2.86 -10.56 11.67
CA ARG A 3 1.73 -9.87 12.27
C ARG A 3 2.24 -8.47 12.56
N ILE A 4 1.70 -7.47 11.86
CA ILE A 4 1.70 -6.12 12.41
C ILE A 4 0.62 -6.14 13.48
N PRO A 5 0.95 -6.14 14.79
CA PRO A 5 -0.02 -5.79 15.79
C PRO A 5 -0.39 -4.34 15.51
N THR A 6 -1.47 -4.15 14.77
CA THR A 6 -2.15 -2.86 14.80
C THR A 6 -2.60 -2.75 16.25
N VAL A 7 -1.91 -1.93 17.03
CA VAL A 7 -2.32 -1.61 18.40
C VAL A 7 -3.77 -1.15 18.26
N ASP A 8 -4.69 -1.93 18.84
CA ASP A 8 -6.09 -1.54 18.90
C ASP A 8 -6.14 -0.10 19.44
N PHE A 9 -7.00 0.72 18.85
CA PHE A 9 -7.40 2.09 19.24
C PHE A 9 -6.81 3.32 18.53
N GLN A 10 -5.83 3.21 17.62
CA GLN A 10 -5.46 4.33 16.75
C GLN A 10 -5.48 3.95 15.25
N PRO A 11 -5.97 4.83 14.34
CA PRO A 11 -5.76 4.64 12.90
C PRO A 11 -4.26 4.48 12.62
N PRO A 12 -3.84 3.54 11.75
CA PRO A 12 -2.42 3.31 11.50
C PRO A 12 -1.77 4.62 11.08
N ALA A 13 -0.68 4.98 11.77
CA ALA A 13 0.06 6.18 11.43
C ALA A 13 0.67 6.02 10.03
N TYR A 14 0.98 7.14 9.39
CA TYR A 14 1.66 7.12 8.10
C TYR A 14 2.95 6.27 8.14
N GLU A 15 3.68 6.31 9.26
CA GLU A 15 4.90 5.53 9.51
C GLU A 15 4.66 4.01 9.50
N ASP A 16 3.54 3.55 10.04
CA ASP A 16 3.16 2.12 10.01
C ASP A 16 2.91 1.66 8.58
N LEU A 17 2.32 2.53 7.74
CA LEU A 17 2.07 2.24 6.35
C LEU A 17 3.39 2.14 5.56
N VAL A 18 4.33 3.07 5.79
CA VAL A 18 5.66 3.02 5.17
C VAL A 18 6.39 1.73 5.58
N THR A 19 6.39 1.40 6.87
CA THR A 19 7.01 0.18 7.40
C THR A 19 6.37 -1.08 6.80
N ALA A 20 5.04 -1.10 6.66
CA ALA A 20 4.33 -2.22 6.04
C ALA A 20 4.72 -2.39 4.56
N VAL A 21 4.84 -1.29 3.80
CA VAL A 21 5.25 -1.32 2.40
C VAL A 21 6.68 -1.84 2.26
N GLN A 22 7.64 -1.29 3.03
CA GLN A 22 9.03 -1.74 3.03
C GLN A 22 9.16 -3.21 3.41
N PHE A 23 8.37 -3.67 4.38
CA PHE A 23 8.36 -5.08 4.75
C PHE A 23 7.86 -5.99 3.61
N ILE A 24 6.80 -5.58 2.91
CA ILE A 24 6.29 -6.32 1.76
C ILE A 24 7.37 -6.38 0.68
N ASP A 25 8.02 -5.25 0.41
CA ASP A 25 9.08 -5.14 -0.59
C ASP A 25 10.27 -6.06 -0.27
N ALA A 26 10.77 -6.01 0.96
CA ALA A 26 11.84 -6.88 1.43
C ALA A 26 11.47 -8.39 1.33
N CYS A 27 10.21 -8.74 1.57
CA CYS A 27 9.75 -10.11 1.39
C CYS A 27 9.69 -10.53 -0.09
N VAL A 28 9.20 -9.64 -0.96
CA VAL A 28 9.12 -9.88 -2.40
C VAL A 28 10.52 -9.99 -3.00
N ALA A 29 11.47 -9.15 -2.58
CA ALA A 29 12.88 -9.23 -2.95
C ALA A 29 13.52 -10.56 -2.54
N GLN A 30 13.05 -11.19 -1.45
CA GLN A 30 13.46 -12.53 -1.02
C GLN A 30 12.70 -13.67 -1.74
N GLY A 31 11.88 -13.37 -2.75
CA GLY A 31 11.07 -14.34 -3.47
C GLY A 31 9.90 -14.92 -2.65
N LYS A 32 9.55 -14.30 -1.52
CA LYS A 32 8.48 -14.76 -0.63
C LYS A 32 7.15 -14.13 -1.02
N ARG A 33 6.06 -14.90 -0.87
CA ARG A 33 4.70 -14.41 -1.08
C ARG A 33 4.16 -13.80 0.21
N VAL A 34 3.71 -12.54 0.15
CA VAL A 34 3.11 -11.85 1.31
C VAL A 34 1.59 -11.89 1.20
N TYR A 35 0.93 -12.28 2.30
CA TYR A 35 -0.52 -12.24 2.41
C TYR A 35 -0.94 -11.12 3.36
N VAL A 36 -1.50 -10.05 2.80
CA VAL A 36 -1.99 -8.90 3.56
C VAL A 36 -3.50 -9.06 3.76
N HIS A 37 -3.95 -9.22 5.00
CA HIS A 37 -5.37 -9.27 5.34
C HIS A 37 -5.71 -8.34 6.51
N CYS A 38 -6.84 -7.64 6.38
CA CYS A 38 -7.44 -6.83 7.45
C CYS A 38 -8.63 -7.61 8.03
N LYS A 39 -9.08 -7.27 9.26
CA LYS A 39 -10.30 -7.82 9.90
C LYS A 39 -11.55 -7.78 8.99
N ALA A 40 -11.63 -6.84 8.04
CA ALA A 40 -12.69 -6.74 7.03
C ALA A 40 -12.24 -6.90 5.57
N GLY A 41 -10.94 -7.10 5.29
CA GLY A 41 -10.38 -7.35 3.94
C GLY A 41 -10.55 -6.26 2.87
N ARG A 42 -11.38 -5.23 3.08
CA ARG A 42 -11.82 -4.30 2.02
C ARG A 42 -11.11 -2.95 2.01
N GLY A 43 -10.66 -2.47 3.17
CA GLY A 43 -10.17 -1.08 3.32
C GLY A 43 -8.65 -0.96 3.45
N ARG A 44 -8.09 -1.38 4.60
CA ARG A 44 -6.71 -1.06 4.99
C ARG A 44 -5.67 -1.89 4.24
N SER A 45 -5.95 -3.18 4.03
CA SER A 45 -5.09 -4.10 3.29
C SER A 45 -4.93 -3.70 1.83
N ALA A 46 -5.98 -3.19 1.20
CA ALA A 46 -5.93 -2.74 -0.20
C ALA A 46 -5.14 -1.42 -0.36
N THR A 47 -5.22 -0.51 0.62
CA THR A 47 -4.39 0.71 0.63
C THR A 47 -2.91 0.40 0.75
N VAL A 48 -2.51 -0.52 1.63
CA VAL A 48 -1.09 -0.94 1.73
C VAL A 48 -0.61 -1.58 0.44
N ALA A 49 -1.42 -2.45 -0.17
CA ALA A 49 -1.07 -3.06 -1.46
C ALA A 49 -0.93 -2.02 -2.59
N MET A 50 -1.77 -0.99 -2.61
CA MET A 50 -1.67 0.13 -3.55
C MET A 50 -0.36 0.91 -3.34
N CYS A 51 -0.02 1.25 -2.09
CA CYS A 51 1.21 1.98 -1.79
C CYS A 51 2.46 1.17 -2.16
N TRP A 52 2.44 -0.14 -1.92
CA TRP A 52 3.52 -1.02 -2.36
C TRP A 52 3.62 -1.10 -3.89
N LEU A 53 2.50 -1.15 -4.63
CA LEU A 53 2.52 -1.12 -6.10
C LEU A 53 3.14 0.17 -6.64
N MET A 54 2.75 1.32 -6.09
CA MET A 54 3.34 2.61 -6.47
C MET A 54 4.84 2.62 -6.18
N HIS A 55 5.28 2.10 -5.03
CA HIS A 55 6.70 2.03 -4.67
C HIS A 55 7.50 1.09 -5.58
N ALA A 56 6.98 -0.12 -5.83
CA ALA A 56 7.69 -1.14 -6.60
C ALA A 56 7.75 -0.84 -8.11
N HIS A 57 6.76 -0.13 -8.64
CA HIS A 57 6.67 0.17 -10.08
C HIS A 57 6.89 1.64 -10.43
N GLY A 58 6.97 2.54 -9.46
CA GLY A 58 7.10 3.99 -9.70
C GLY A 58 5.88 4.60 -10.39
N ILE A 59 4.70 4.02 -10.19
CA ILE A 59 3.46 4.42 -10.87
C ILE A 59 2.60 5.36 -10.02
N THR A 60 1.72 6.10 -10.67
CA THR A 60 0.76 7.01 -10.03
C THR A 60 -0.31 6.26 -9.22
N PRO A 61 -0.98 6.92 -8.26
CA PRO A 61 -2.10 6.34 -7.51
C PRO A 61 -3.22 5.79 -8.42
N GLU A 62 -3.50 6.49 -9.51
CA GLU A 62 -4.52 6.14 -10.50
C GLU A 62 -4.13 4.85 -11.25
N GLU A 63 -2.87 4.75 -11.69
CA GLU A 63 -2.35 3.53 -12.34
C GLU A 63 -2.34 2.35 -11.37
N ALA A 64 -1.93 2.57 -10.11
CA ALA A 64 -1.96 1.54 -9.09
C ALA A 64 -3.40 1.05 -8.79
N GLN A 65 -4.39 1.95 -8.83
CA GLN A 65 -5.81 1.61 -8.70
C GLN A 65 -6.29 0.73 -9.85
N GLN A 66 -5.92 1.08 -11.08
CA GLN A 66 -6.27 0.31 -12.26
C GLN A 66 -5.64 -1.10 -12.21
N HIS A 67 -4.36 -1.19 -11.85
CA HIS A 67 -3.70 -2.47 -11.64
C HIS A 67 -4.39 -3.34 -10.58
N LEU A 68 -4.84 -2.74 -9.47
CA LEU A 68 -5.58 -3.47 -8.45
C LEU A 68 -6.95 -3.95 -8.93
N LEU A 69 -7.66 -3.15 -9.71
CA LEU A 69 -8.97 -3.52 -10.27
C LEU A 69 -8.84 -4.64 -11.30
N GLU A 70 -7.80 -4.62 -12.14
CA GLU A 70 -7.50 -5.69 -13.09
C GLU A 70 -7.23 -7.03 -12.41
N LYS A 71 -6.47 -7.02 -11.31
CA LYS A 71 -6.17 -8.25 -10.55
C LYS A 71 -7.31 -8.67 -9.64
N ARG A 72 -8.10 -7.73 -9.11
CA ARG A 72 -9.19 -7.96 -8.16
C ARG A 72 -10.30 -6.93 -8.32
N ALA A 73 -11.30 -7.25 -9.15
CA ALA A 73 -12.47 -6.41 -9.39
C ALA A 73 -13.31 -6.06 -8.13
N HIS A 74 -13.15 -6.79 -7.03
CA HIS A 74 -13.82 -6.53 -5.75
C HIS A 74 -13.12 -5.50 -4.85
N VAL A 75 -11.99 -4.93 -5.27
CA VAL A 75 -11.28 -3.89 -4.53
C VAL A 75 -12.06 -2.58 -4.59
N HIS A 76 -11.98 -1.76 -3.53
CA HIS A 76 -12.59 -0.43 -3.53
C HIS A 76 -12.03 0.42 -4.68
N ARG A 77 -12.93 1.09 -5.39
CA ARG A 77 -12.64 1.87 -6.61
C ARG A 77 -12.01 3.22 -6.33
N HIS A 78 -12.15 3.70 -5.09
CA HIS A 78 -11.73 5.03 -4.63
C HIS A 78 -10.58 4.93 -3.61
N LEU A 79 -9.65 3.99 -3.78
CA LEU A 79 -8.48 3.92 -2.90
C LEU A 79 -7.46 5.00 -3.26
N ALA A 80 -7.31 5.32 -4.54
CA ALA A 80 -6.45 6.42 -5.02
C ALA A 80 -6.84 7.79 -4.44
N GLU A 81 -8.13 7.98 -4.14
CA GLU A 81 -8.64 9.23 -3.56
C GLU A 81 -8.34 9.38 -2.07
N ARG A 82 -7.86 8.32 -1.40
CA ARG A 82 -7.57 8.40 0.03
C ARG A 82 -6.39 9.32 0.28
N GLU A 83 -6.55 10.18 1.28
CA GLU A 83 -5.52 11.13 1.70
C GLU A 83 -4.18 10.45 1.98
N VAL A 84 -4.19 9.30 2.64
CA VAL A 84 -2.95 8.55 2.95
C VAL A 84 -2.21 8.06 1.70
N VAL A 85 -2.92 7.73 0.62
CA VAL A 85 -2.32 7.28 -0.65
C VAL A 85 -1.69 8.46 -1.36
N ARG A 86 -2.42 9.58 -1.46
CA ARG A 86 -1.90 10.83 -2.05
C ARG A 86 -0.72 11.38 -1.26
N ARG A 87 -0.79 11.29 0.08
CA ARG A 87 0.30 11.63 0.98
C ARG A 87 1.52 10.75 0.76
N TYR A 88 1.34 9.44 0.66
CA TYR A 88 2.43 8.50 0.35
C TYR A 88 3.09 8.82 -0.99
N TYR A 89 2.30 9.01 -2.04
CA TYR A 89 2.84 9.38 -3.35
C TYR A 89 3.64 10.69 -3.31
N ARG A 90 3.13 11.72 -2.62
CA ARG A 90 3.82 13.00 -2.48
C ARG A 90 5.13 12.88 -1.69
N GLU A 91 5.11 12.20 -0.54
CA GLU A 91 6.26 12.13 0.37
C GLU A 91 7.31 11.08 -0.03
N GLN A 92 6.99 10.09 -0.88
CA GLN A 92 7.89 8.97 -1.19
C GLN A 92 8.25 8.87 -2.69
N LEU A 93 7.44 9.43 -3.58
CA LEU A 93 7.62 9.31 -5.04
C LEU A 93 7.77 10.66 -5.75
N CYS A 94 7.11 11.72 -5.27
CA CYS A 94 7.29 13.07 -5.84
C CYS A 94 8.70 13.65 -5.60
N ASP A 95 9.38 13.23 -4.53
CA ASP A 95 10.79 13.57 -4.29
C ASP A 95 11.76 12.74 -5.15
N ALA A 96 11.29 11.62 -5.73
CA ALA A 96 12.12 10.73 -6.56
C ALA A 96 12.22 11.19 -8.03
N GLU A 97 11.31 12.05 -8.51
CA GLU A 97 11.37 12.61 -9.88
C GLU A 97 12.34 13.80 -10.02
N GLN A 98 13.17 14.09 -9.00
CA GLN A 98 14.11 15.22 -9.00
C GLN A 98 15.60 14.84 -8.98
N SER A 99 15.98 13.57 -9.23
CA SER A 99 17.40 13.18 -9.27
C SER A 99 17.82 12.37 -10.48
#